data_AF-A0A7K8V3I8-F1
#
_entry.id   AF-A0A7K8V3I8-F1
#
_cell.length_a   1.000
_cell.length_b   1.000
_cell.length_c   1.000
_cell.angle_alpha   90.00
_cell.angle_beta   90.00
_cell.angle_gamma   90.00
#
_symmetry.space_group_name_H-M   'P 1'
#
loop_
_entity.id
_entity.type
_entity.pdbx_description
1 polymer ?
#
loop_
_entity_poly.entity_id
_entity_poly.type
_entity_poly.pdbx_seq_one_letter_code
_entity_poly.pdbx_strand_id
1 'polypeptide(L)'
;MVKTAKAIAVTVQEMVTKSTTNPDELGILASQLTNEYRKLAQETKLAALTAENKEIGFHIKHWVQELVHGCAALVTKAGALQCSPSDAYTKKEMIESTHKVSEKVSRVPAALQAGNRGTQACITVASAVSGIIADLDATIMFAMAGTLNQENSETFTDHR
;
A
#
# COMPACT_ATOMS: atom_id res chain seq x y z
N MET A 1 -0.64 -6.14 -3.14
CA MET A 1 -0.04 -5.02 -3.92
C MET A 1 -0.08 -3.70 -3.17
N VAL A 2 -1.26 -3.16 -2.81
CA VAL A 2 -1.37 -1.86 -2.10
C VAL A 2 -0.59 -1.83 -0.79
N LYS A 3 -0.68 -2.90 0.03
CA LYS A 3 0.09 -3.02 1.29
C LYS A 3 1.60 -2.96 1.05
N THR A 4 2.09 -3.72 0.07
CA THR A 4 3.51 -3.79 -0.29
C THR A 4 4.01 -2.48 -0.90
N ALA A 5 3.20 -1.82 -1.73
CA ALA A 5 3.48 -0.48 -2.24
C ALA A 5 3.57 0.56 -1.12
N LYS A 6 2.68 0.49 -0.12
CA LYS A 6 2.75 1.37 1.06
C LYS A 6 4.02 1.12 1.88
N ALA A 7 4.45 -0.13 2.03
CA ALA A 7 5.71 -0.46 2.69
C ALA A 7 6.90 0.20 1.97
N ILE A 8 6.96 0.09 0.65
CA ILE A 8 7.98 0.75 -0.18
C ILE A 8 8.00 2.26 0.07
N ALA A 9 6.84 2.92 0.07
CA ALA A 9 6.76 4.36 0.35
C ALA A 9 7.32 4.73 1.73
N VAL A 10 7.03 3.91 2.75
CA VAL A 10 7.54 4.11 4.11
C VAL A 10 9.06 3.93 4.16
N THR A 11 9.59 2.84 3.61
CA THR A 11 11.04 2.57 3.60
C THR A 11 11.81 3.65 2.84
N VAL A 12 11.29 4.08 1.69
CA VAL A 12 11.91 5.14 0.88
C VAL A 12 11.91 6.48 1.63
N GLN A 13 10.86 6.79 2.38
CA GLN A 13 10.81 7.97 3.24
C GLN A 13 11.78 7.87 4.42
N GLU A 14 11.92 6.67 5.01
CA GLU A 14 12.87 6.41 6.09
C GLU A 14 14.32 6.59 5.62
N MET A 15 14.64 6.18 4.39
CA MET A 15 15.95 6.42 3.77
C MET A 15 16.29 7.92 3.72
N VAL A 16 15.33 8.81 3.45
CA VAL A 16 15.55 10.26 3.48
C VAL A 16 15.92 10.73 4.87
N THR A 17 15.19 10.28 5.89
CA THR A 17 15.49 10.62 7.28
C THR A 17 16.89 10.16 7.66
N LYS A 18 17.22 8.89 7.38
CA LYS A 18 18.51 8.28 7.73
C LYS A 18 19.68 8.83 6.93
N SER A 19 19.45 9.34 5.71
CA SER A 19 20.48 10.08 4.94
C SER A 19 21.04 11.30 5.66
N THR A 20 20.31 11.83 6.65
CA THR A 20 20.73 12.98 7.44
C THR A 20 21.19 12.58 8.84
N THR A 21 20.52 11.60 9.45
CA THR A 21 20.73 11.28 10.86
C THR A 21 21.67 10.09 11.08
N ASN A 22 21.64 9.07 10.21
CA ASN A 22 22.48 7.88 10.33
C ASN A 22 22.65 7.15 8.98
N PRO A 23 23.59 7.58 8.12
CA PRO A 23 23.79 7.00 6.79
C PRO A 23 24.20 5.52 6.79
N ASP A 24 24.73 5.00 7.91
CA ASP A 24 25.13 3.59 8.02
C ASP A 24 23.93 2.62 7.94
N GLU A 25 22.72 3.08 8.26
CA GLU A 25 21.49 2.27 8.15
C GLU A 25 20.95 2.19 6.71
N LEU A 26 21.46 3.01 5.78
CA LEU A 26 20.97 3.05 4.40
C LEU A 26 21.14 1.72 3.67
N GLY A 27 22.19 0.95 3.98
CA GLY A 27 22.38 -0.40 3.42
C GLY A 27 21.27 -1.38 3.82
N ILE A 28 20.81 -1.31 5.08
CA ILE A 28 19.73 -2.16 5.59
C ILE A 28 18.41 -1.78 4.90
N LEU A 29 18.12 -0.48 4.83
CA LEU A 29 16.91 0.03 4.17
C LEU A 29 16.90 -0.25 2.67
N ALA A 30 18.06 -0.19 1.99
CA ALA A 30 18.19 -0.56 0.58
C ALA A 30 17.89 -2.06 0.35
N SER A 31 18.35 -2.92 1.25
CA SER A 31 18.02 -4.36 1.23
C SER A 31 16.53 -4.59 1.47
N GLN A 32 15.93 -3.90 2.45
CA GLN A 32 14.49 -3.95 2.71
C GLN A 32 13.68 -3.50 1.49
N LEU A 33 14.01 -2.36 0.89
CA LEU A 33 13.37 -1.85 -0.33
C LEU A 33 13.44 -2.87 -1.47
N THR A 34 14.59 -3.54 -1.64
CA THR A 34 14.78 -4.58 -2.65
C THR A 34 13.86 -5.79 -2.41
N ASN A 35 13.71 -6.20 -1.15
CA ASN A 35 12.83 -7.31 -0.77
C ASN A 35 11.35 -6.97 -0.95
N GLU A 36 10.94 -5.77 -0.55
CA GLU A 36 9.58 -5.26 -0.75
C GLU A 36 9.23 -5.12 -2.22
N TYR A 37 10.16 -4.62 -3.04
CA TYR A 37 10.00 -4.58 -4.49
C TYR A 37 9.85 -5.99 -5.08
N ARG A 38 10.68 -6.95 -4.66
CA ARG A 38 10.57 -8.35 -5.13
C ARG A 38 9.19 -8.93 -4.84
N LYS A 39 8.68 -8.71 -3.63
CA LYS A 39 7.33 -9.13 -3.24
C LYS A 39 6.27 -8.47 -4.11
N LEU A 40 6.38 -7.16 -4.33
CA LEU A 40 5.45 -6.42 -5.19
C LEU A 40 5.49 -6.95 -6.63
N ALA A 41 6.66 -7.24 -7.19
CA ALA A 41 6.81 -7.79 -8.53
C ALA A 41 6.15 -9.17 -8.67
N GLN A 42 6.27 -10.02 -7.65
CA GLN A 42 5.60 -11.32 -7.61
C GLN A 42 4.07 -11.17 -7.57
N GLU A 43 3.55 -10.29 -6.71
CA GLU A 43 2.11 -9.99 -6.63
C GLU A 43 1.58 -9.42 -7.96
N THR A 44 2.39 -8.59 -8.62
CA THR A 44 2.08 -7.98 -9.93
C THR A 44 2.02 -9.03 -11.04
N LYS A 45 2.94 -10.00 -11.04
CA LYS A 45 2.90 -11.12 -12.00
C LYS A 45 1.57 -11.86 -11.92
N LEU A 46 1.11 -12.16 -10.70
CA LEU A 46 -0.19 -12.82 -10.48
C LEU A 46 -1.34 -11.91 -10.95
N ALA A 47 -1.35 -10.65 -10.52
CA ALA A 47 -2.41 -9.69 -10.88
C ALA A 47 -2.53 -9.48 -12.40
N ALA A 48 -1.40 -9.43 -13.12
CA ALA A 48 -1.40 -9.26 -14.56
C ALA A 48 -1.79 -10.54 -15.33
N LEU A 49 -1.64 -11.72 -14.72
CA LEU A 49 -2.13 -13.00 -15.29
C LEU A 49 -3.64 -13.17 -15.10
N THR A 50 -4.17 -12.68 -13.99
CA THR A 50 -5.60 -12.76 -13.65
C THR A 50 -6.41 -11.57 -14.16
N ALA A 51 -5.76 -10.57 -14.77
CA ALA A 51 -6.43 -9.41 -15.32
C ALA A 51 -7.36 -9.82 -16.48
N GLU A 52 -8.63 -9.42 -16.39
CA GLU A 52 -9.65 -9.70 -17.43
C GLU A 52 -9.30 -9.00 -18.76
N ASN A 53 -8.61 -7.86 -18.70
CA ASN A 53 -8.14 -7.11 -19.87
C ASN A 53 -6.60 -7.18 -19.98
N LYS A 54 -6.11 -7.57 -21.16
CA LYS A 54 -4.67 -7.61 -21.48
C LYS A 54 -3.99 -6.24 -21.36
N GLU A 55 -4.68 -5.15 -21.68
CA GLU A 55 -4.16 -3.79 -21.54
C GLU A 55 -3.94 -3.43 -20.07
N ILE A 56 -4.85 -3.83 -19.19
CA ILE A 56 -4.73 -3.65 -17.74
C ILE A 56 -3.50 -4.44 -17.23
N GLY A 57 -3.38 -5.71 -17.64
CA GLY A 57 -2.22 -6.53 -17.30
C GLY A 57 -0.89 -5.93 -17.82
N PHE A 58 -0.90 -5.33 -19.01
CA PHE A 58 0.25 -4.62 -19.58
C PHE A 58 0.59 -3.36 -18.77
N HIS A 59 -0.39 -2.51 -18.45
CA HIS A 59 -0.18 -1.31 -17.64
C HIS A 59 0.38 -1.63 -16.26
N ILE A 60 -0.14 -2.66 -15.60
CA ILE A 60 0.34 -3.14 -14.30
C ILE A 60 1.82 -3.58 -14.38
N LYS A 61 2.20 -4.32 -15.42
CA LYS A 61 3.59 -4.76 -15.66
C LYS A 61 4.52 -3.58 -15.95
N HIS A 62 4.11 -2.69 -16.86
CA HIS A 62 4.89 -1.51 -17.24
C HIS A 62 5.16 -0.63 -16.01
N TRP A 63 4.14 -0.39 -15.18
CA TRP A 63 4.29 0.38 -13.96
C TRP A 63 5.33 -0.22 -13.00
N VAL A 64 5.30 -1.54 -12.75
CA VAL A 64 6.29 -2.21 -11.89
C VAL A 64 7.70 -2.13 -12.47
N GLN A 65 7.84 -2.15 -13.79
CA GLN A 65 9.13 -1.93 -14.43
C GLN A 65 9.60 -0.50 -14.19
N GLU A 66 8.77 0.53 -14.39
CA GLU A 66 9.16 1.91 -14.08
C GLU A 66 9.58 2.09 -12.61
N LEU A 67 8.89 1.43 -11.69
CA LEU A 67 9.24 1.46 -10.28
C LEU A 67 10.62 0.82 -10.02
N VAL A 68 10.99 -0.27 -10.71
CA VAL A 68 12.30 -0.91 -10.51
C VAL A 68 13.45 0.01 -10.83
N HIS A 69 13.32 0.78 -11.91
CA HIS A 69 14.37 1.71 -12.33
C HIS A 69 14.58 2.79 -11.25
N GLY A 70 13.48 3.28 -10.67
CA GLY A 70 13.53 4.22 -9.55
C GLY A 70 14.18 3.61 -8.29
N CYS A 71 13.74 2.41 -7.89
CA CYS A 71 14.30 1.73 -6.72
C CYS A 71 15.77 1.38 -6.90
N ALA A 72 16.19 0.90 -8.07
CA ALA A 72 17.59 0.58 -8.38
C ALA A 72 18.48 1.82 -8.32
N ALA A 73 18.02 2.94 -8.89
CA ALA A 73 18.73 4.22 -8.81
C ALA A 73 18.85 4.70 -7.35
N LEU A 74 17.78 4.58 -6.57
CA LEU A 74 17.79 4.94 -5.15
C LEU A 74 18.76 4.07 -4.33
N VAL A 75 18.75 2.74 -4.53
CA VAL A 75 19.68 1.80 -3.87
C VAL A 75 21.13 2.14 -4.19
N THR A 76 21.42 2.45 -5.46
CA THR A 76 22.77 2.82 -5.90
C THR A 76 23.25 4.10 -5.21
N LYS A 77 22.40 5.12 -5.17
CA LYS A 77 22.71 6.41 -4.52
C LYS A 77 22.82 6.30 -3.00
N ALA A 78 22.00 5.44 -2.39
CA ALA A 78 22.08 5.14 -0.96
C ALA A 78 23.40 4.45 -0.60
N GLY A 79 23.86 3.51 -1.43
CA GLY A 79 25.18 2.89 -1.28
C GLY A 79 26.33 3.90 -1.44
N ALA A 80 26.26 4.75 -2.46
CA ALA A 80 27.25 5.82 -2.65
C ALA A 80 27.30 6.79 -1.45
N LEU A 81 26.13 7.19 -0.93
CA LEU A 81 26.04 8.06 0.25
C LEU A 81 26.55 7.37 1.52
N GLN A 82 26.34 6.06 1.66
CA GLN A 82 26.89 5.29 2.77
C GLN A 82 28.42 5.24 2.71
N CYS A 83 29.01 5.10 1.52
CA CYS A 83 30.47 5.18 1.34
C CYS A 83 31.04 6.59 1.54
N SER A 84 30.23 7.63 1.37
CA SER A 84 30.65 9.03 1.52
C SER A 84 29.56 9.88 2.19
N PRO A 85 29.38 9.74 3.52
CA PRO A 85 28.26 10.34 4.26
C PRO A 85 28.19 11.87 4.22
N SER A 86 29.33 12.53 3.99
CA SER A 86 29.45 13.99 3.92
C SER A 86 29.20 14.56 2.53
N ASP A 87 28.97 13.72 1.51
CA ASP A 87 28.71 14.19 0.15
C ASP A 87 27.29 14.75 0.00
N ALA A 88 27.20 16.08 0.04
CA ALA A 88 25.95 16.81 -0.13
C ALA A 88 25.33 16.62 -1.53
N TYR A 89 26.13 16.34 -2.56
CA TYR A 89 25.62 16.14 -3.92
C TYR A 89 24.89 14.79 -4.02
N THR A 90 25.55 13.70 -3.63
CA THR A 90 24.93 12.36 -3.61
C THR A 90 23.69 12.33 -2.71
N LYS A 91 23.73 13.02 -1.57
CA LYS A 91 22.56 13.17 -0.69
C LYS A 91 21.38 13.84 -1.40
N LYS A 92 21.62 14.95 -2.11
CA LYS A 92 20.57 15.65 -2.88
C LYS A 92 19.99 14.75 -3.97
N GLU A 93 20.84 14.06 -4.72
CA GLU A 93 20.39 13.12 -5.77
C GLU A 93 19.59 11.95 -5.21
N MET A 94 19.95 11.47 -4.02
CA MET A 94 19.23 10.39 -3.33
C MET A 94 17.81 10.86 -2.96
N ILE A 95 17.69 12.05 -2.37
CA ILE A 95 16.39 12.65 -2.01
C ILE A 95 15.50 12.83 -3.26
N GLU A 96 16.06 13.32 -4.37
CA GLU A 96 15.31 13.44 -5.63
C GLU A 96 14.82 12.08 -6.14
N SER A 97 15.67 11.05 -6.02
CA SER A 97 15.32 9.69 -6.44
C SER A 97 14.22 9.09 -5.55
N THR A 98 14.26 9.37 -4.25
CA THR A 98 13.16 9.05 -3.32
C THR A 98 11.86 9.70 -3.79
N HIS A 99 11.84 11.00 -4.10
CA HIS A 99 10.61 11.66 -4.53
C HIS A 99 10.01 11.03 -5.79
N LYS A 100 10.86 10.69 -6.77
CA LYS A 100 10.42 9.98 -7.99
C LYS A 100 9.82 8.61 -7.69
N VAL A 101 10.40 7.86 -6.77
CA VAL A 101 9.86 6.55 -6.33
C VAL A 101 8.53 6.73 -5.61
N SER A 102 8.44 7.66 -4.66
CA SER A 102 7.20 7.96 -3.92
C SER A 102 6.05 8.38 -4.85
N GLU A 103 6.31 9.22 -5.85
CA GLU A 103 5.32 9.60 -6.86
C GLU A 103 4.85 8.39 -7.68
N LYS A 104 5.77 7.53 -8.12
CA LYS A 104 5.40 6.31 -8.86
C LYS A 104 4.57 5.35 -7.99
N VAL A 105 4.90 5.21 -6.71
CA VAL A 105 4.19 4.35 -5.76
C VAL A 105 2.79 4.86 -5.43
N SER A 106 2.58 6.18 -5.34
CA SER A 106 1.26 6.75 -5.04
C SER A 106 0.21 6.48 -6.14
N ARG A 107 0.67 6.18 -7.36
CA ARG A 107 -0.20 5.85 -8.50
C ARG A 107 -0.68 4.39 -8.51
N VAL A 108 -0.14 3.53 -7.64
CA VAL A 108 -0.51 2.10 -7.55
C VAL A 108 -1.99 1.85 -7.30
N PRO A 109 -2.63 2.51 -6.31
CA PRO A 109 -4.02 2.25 -6.01
C PRO A 109 -4.92 2.61 -7.19
N ALA A 110 -4.63 3.72 -7.88
CA ALA A 110 -5.39 4.16 -9.04
C ALA A 110 -5.26 3.19 -10.24
N ALA A 111 -4.04 2.74 -10.54
CA ALA A 111 -3.80 1.76 -11.61
C ALA A 111 -4.47 0.41 -11.34
N LEU A 112 -4.51 -0.03 -10.07
CA LEU A 112 -5.19 -1.27 -9.68
C LEU A 112 -6.71 -1.13 -9.61
N GLN A 113 -7.23 0.03 -9.21
CA GLN A 113 -8.67 0.31 -9.18
C GLN A 113 -9.28 0.31 -10.58
N ALA A 114 -8.58 0.86 -11.58
CA ALA A 114 -8.99 0.79 -12.97
C ALA A 114 -9.06 -0.66 -13.49
N GLY A 115 -8.22 -1.54 -12.94
CA GLY A 115 -8.08 -2.93 -13.39
C GLY A 115 -9.07 -3.95 -12.83
N ASN A 116 -9.61 -3.71 -11.64
CA ASN A 116 -10.31 -4.73 -10.85
C ASN A 116 -11.68 -4.26 -10.33
N ARG A 117 -12.57 -3.79 -11.21
CA ARG A 117 -13.94 -3.36 -10.81
C ARG A 117 -14.68 -4.44 -10.01
N GLY A 118 -14.59 -5.72 -10.41
CA GLY A 118 -15.22 -6.85 -9.69
C GLY A 118 -14.62 -7.09 -8.30
N THR A 119 -13.30 -7.06 -8.15
CA THR A 119 -12.66 -7.24 -6.84
C THR A 119 -12.89 -6.04 -5.91
N GLN A 120 -12.94 -4.82 -6.46
CA GLN A 120 -13.28 -3.63 -5.66
C GLN A 120 -14.71 -3.73 -5.14
N ALA A 121 -15.67 -4.20 -5.94
CA ALA A 121 -17.03 -4.46 -5.47
C ALA A 121 -17.03 -5.46 -4.30
N CYS A 122 -16.27 -6.56 -4.39
CA CYS A 122 -16.15 -7.51 -3.28
C CYS A 122 -15.51 -6.90 -2.02
N ILE A 123 -14.50 -6.04 -2.15
CA ILE A 123 -13.88 -5.36 -1.00
C ILE A 123 -14.88 -4.40 -0.34
N THR A 124 -15.59 -3.59 -1.13
CA THR A 124 -16.62 -2.68 -0.62
C THR A 124 -17.74 -3.44 0.07
N VAL A 125 -18.20 -4.55 -0.51
CA VAL A 125 -19.20 -5.42 0.11
C VAL A 125 -18.66 -6.01 1.41
N ALA A 126 -17.43 -6.52 1.44
CA ALA A 126 -16.84 -7.07 2.65
C ALA A 126 -16.74 -6.03 3.77
N SER A 127 -16.34 -4.79 3.46
CA SER A 127 -16.31 -3.69 4.43
C SER A 127 -17.71 -3.31 4.93
N ALA A 128 -18.71 -3.29 4.07
CA ALA A 128 -20.10 -3.05 4.47
C ALA A 128 -20.62 -4.16 5.40
N VAL A 129 -20.34 -5.43 5.06
CA VAL A 129 -20.70 -6.58 5.90
C VAL A 129 -20.01 -6.52 7.26
N SER A 130 -18.73 -6.13 7.33
CA SER A 130 -18.06 -5.92 8.63
C SER A 130 -18.70 -4.81 9.46
N GLY A 131 -19.17 -3.73 8.83
CA GLY A 131 -19.97 -2.69 9.51
C GLY A 131 -21.27 -3.24 10.09
N ILE A 132 -22.03 -4.00 9.28
CA ILE A 132 -23.26 -4.66 9.73
C ILE A 132 -23.00 -5.62 10.90
N ILE A 133 -21.90 -6.38 10.87
CA ILE A 133 -21.52 -7.27 11.99
C ILE A 133 -21.24 -6.46 13.26
N ALA A 134 -20.53 -5.34 13.15
CA ALA A 134 -20.25 -4.47 14.30
C ALA A 134 -21.54 -3.86 14.88
N ASP A 135 -22.47 -3.44 14.02
CA ASP A 135 -23.78 -2.93 14.45
C ASP A 135 -24.60 -4.04 15.14
N LEU A 136 -24.59 -5.26 14.58
CA LEU A 136 -25.23 -6.42 15.20
C LEU A 136 -24.61 -6.77 16.57
N ASP A 137 -23.29 -6.73 16.72
CA ASP A 137 -22.62 -6.93 18.01
C ASP A 137 -23.03 -5.87 19.03
N ALA A 138 -23.19 -4.61 18.61
CA ALA A 138 -23.70 -3.55 19.45
C ALA A 138 -25.16 -3.78 19.86
N THR A 139 -26.03 -4.21 18.93
CA THR A 139 -27.42 -4.58 19.23
C THR A 139 -27.50 -5.75 20.21
N ILE A 140 -26.68 -6.79 20.03
CA ILE A 140 -26.58 -7.92 20.95
C ILE A 140 -26.12 -7.44 22.33
N MET A 141 -25.11 -6.57 22.39
CA MET A 141 -24.64 -5.97 23.63
C MET A 141 -25.73 -5.17 24.35
N PHE A 142 -26.48 -4.32 23.63
CA PHE A 142 -27.61 -3.57 24.19
C PHE A 142 -28.71 -4.50 24.70
N ALA A 143 -29.01 -5.58 23.99
CA ALA A 143 -30.00 -6.56 24.41
C ALA A 143 -29.56 -7.29 25.70
N MET A 144 -28.30 -7.74 25.76
CA MET A 144 -27.74 -8.40 26.95
C MET A 144 -27.66 -7.47 28.16
N ALA A 145 -27.37 -6.18 27.93
CA ALA A 145 -27.35 -5.17 28.98
C ALA A 145 -28.76 -4.73 29.44
N GLY A 146 -29.82 -5.20 28.77
CA GLY A 146 -31.20 -4.78 29.04
C GLY A 146 -31.48 -3.33 28.66
N THR A 147 -30.64 -2.73 27.81
CA THR A 147 -30.74 -1.32 27.37
C THR A 147 -31.27 -1.19 25.94
N LEU A 148 -31.59 -2.30 25.27
CA LEU A 148 -32.30 -2.30 24.00
C LEU A 148 -33.79 -2.01 24.26
N ASN A 149 -34.18 -0.75 24.14
CA ASN A 149 -35.54 -0.30 24.38
C ASN A 149 -36.40 -0.39 23.12
N GLN A 150 -37.72 -0.47 23.31
CA GLN A 150 -38.68 -0.37 22.21
C GLN A 150 -38.62 1.04 21.61
N GLU A 151 -38.14 1.17 20.37
CA GLU A 151 -38.39 2.37 19.57
C GLU A 151 -39.80 2.22 18.97
N ASN A 152 -40.76 3.03 19.45
CA ASN A 152 -42.17 3.06 19.03
C ASN A 152 -43.06 1.92 19.58
N SER A 153 -44.33 1.90 19.18
CA SER A 153 -45.30 0.84 19.53
C SER A 153 -45.31 -0.33 18.53
N GLU A 154 -44.18 -0.56 17.87
CA GLU A 154 -44.01 -1.67 16.93
C GLU A 154 -43.86 -2.98 17.69
N THR A 155 -44.50 -4.02 17.18
CA THR A 155 -44.52 -5.37 17.75
C THR A 155 -43.72 -6.32 16.86
N PHE A 156 -43.33 -7.48 17.40
CA PHE A 156 -42.60 -8.49 16.63
C PHE A 156 -43.31 -8.89 15.32
N THR A 157 -44.65 -8.85 15.30
CA THR A 157 -45.46 -9.15 14.12
C THR A 157 -45.33 -8.12 12.99
N ASP A 158 -44.91 -6.89 13.29
CA ASP A 158 -44.75 -5.84 12.28
C ASP A 158 -43.46 -6.02 11.46
N HIS A 159 -42.51 -6.84 11.95
CA HIS A 159 -41.16 -6.99 11.39
C HIS A 159 -40.80 -8.43 10.97
N ARG A 160 -41.78 -9.35 10.88
CA ARG A 160 -41.57 -10.77 10.57
C ARG A 160 -41.68 -11.10 9.08
#